data_AF-A0A7R9TIK9-F1
#
_entry.id   AF-A0A7R9TIK9-F1
#
_cell.length_a   1.000
_cell.length_b   1.000
_cell.length_c   1.000
_cell.angle_alpha   90.00
_cell.angle_beta   90.00
_cell.angle_gamma   90.00
#
_symmetry.space_group_name_H-M   'P 1'
#
loop_
_entity.id
_entity.type
_entity.pdbx_description
1 polymer ?
#
loop_
_entity_poly.entity_id
_entity_poly.type
_entity_poly.pdbx_seq_one_letter_code
_entity_poly.pdbx_strand_id
1 'polypeptide(L)'
;ASSERASPPPPPRRATVRSHHRRRIARDRRHRLPAATRASSSSSSSSSSDEEEINVPGRAALALGWLALGGVATTVAPSGTAAFDAELVTSLVTSPFSGAANPIFEALFNSLGVVPAVYAALLLPGARDQPRVPTLPPVVASFALGFFALGPYLITRAPRTSAPRRSELGWATRTVFESKPFALFQTLFATFLIAYAASHVDAETLEGFATLWREQSALACVSSCDLLVLSLAMYDALSEDMKRRGVFERGKALGFCALPVLGPCLWLLTRPALEE
;
A
#
# COMPACT_ATOMS: atom_id res chain seq x y z
N ALA A 1 -2.60 15.76 77.31
CA ALA A 1 -3.47 15.43 76.16
C ALA A 1 -2.67 14.56 75.22
N SER A 2 -2.86 13.25 75.37
CA SER A 2 -2.21 12.18 74.60
C SER A 2 -3.01 11.93 73.32
N SER A 3 -2.35 11.63 72.21
CA SER A 3 -3.00 11.08 71.02
C SER A 3 -2.06 10.06 70.37
N GLU A 4 -2.53 8.82 70.40
CA GLU A 4 -1.86 7.56 70.05
C GLU A 4 -1.61 7.40 68.54
N ARG A 5 -0.50 6.72 68.25
CA ARG A 5 -0.13 6.23 66.92
C ARG A 5 -0.60 4.77 66.81
N ALA A 6 -1.67 4.51 66.08
CA ALA A 6 -2.19 3.15 65.87
C ALA A 6 -1.41 2.43 64.75
N SER A 7 -0.99 1.19 65.04
CA SER A 7 -0.33 0.27 64.10
C SER A 7 -1.36 -0.61 63.35
N PRO A 8 -1.05 -1.10 62.12
CA PRO A 8 -2.01 -1.85 61.31
C PRO A 8 -2.20 -3.32 61.75
N PRO A 9 -3.35 -3.94 61.43
CA PRO A 9 -3.68 -5.32 61.83
C PRO A 9 -3.03 -6.40 60.93
N PRO A 10 -2.83 -7.63 61.45
CA PRO A 10 -2.20 -8.74 60.72
C PRO A 10 -3.15 -9.51 59.77
N PRO A 11 -2.62 -10.25 58.79
CA PRO A 11 -3.41 -10.97 57.78
C PRO A 11 -4.04 -12.29 58.29
N PRO A 12 -5.15 -12.76 57.67
CA PRO A 12 -5.88 -13.94 58.12
C PRO A 12 -5.20 -15.27 57.73
N ARG A 13 -5.30 -16.25 58.65
CA ARG A 13 -4.76 -17.62 58.54
C ARG A 13 -5.62 -18.52 57.63
N ARG A 14 -4.95 -19.29 56.76
CA ARG A 14 -5.48 -20.41 55.98
C ARG A 14 -6.03 -21.53 56.88
N ALA A 15 -7.27 -21.95 56.65
CA ALA A 15 -7.84 -23.17 57.20
C ALA A 15 -7.68 -24.34 56.20
N THR A 16 -6.93 -25.36 56.61
CA THR A 16 -6.85 -26.67 55.96
C THR A 16 -8.02 -27.54 56.42
N VAL A 17 -8.84 -28.06 55.49
CA VAL A 17 -9.83 -29.09 55.80
C VAL A 17 -9.44 -30.41 55.13
N ARG A 18 -9.29 -31.42 55.99
CA ARG A 18 -8.93 -32.80 55.70
C ARG A 18 -10.03 -33.56 54.97
N SER A 19 -9.58 -34.44 54.10
CA SER A 19 -10.27 -35.55 53.45
C SER A 19 -10.92 -36.53 54.44
N HIS A 20 -12.14 -37.00 54.14
CA HIS A 20 -12.63 -38.28 54.63
C HIS A 20 -13.13 -39.18 53.49
N HIS A 21 -12.52 -40.36 53.52
CA HIS A 21 -12.72 -41.54 52.69
C HIS A 21 -14.03 -42.26 53.06
N ARG A 22 -14.83 -42.70 52.09
CA ARG A 22 -15.71 -43.87 52.27
C ARG A 22 -15.99 -44.56 50.93
N ARG A 23 -15.41 -45.76 50.81
CA ARG A 23 -15.72 -46.78 49.80
C ARG A 23 -17.12 -47.35 50.03
N ARG A 24 -17.84 -47.67 48.95
CA ARG A 24 -18.78 -48.80 48.91
C ARG A 24 -18.74 -49.47 47.54
N ILE A 25 -18.67 -50.80 47.60
CA ILE A 25 -18.57 -51.78 46.53
C ILE A 25 -19.99 -52.22 46.15
N ALA A 26 -20.29 -52.43 44.86
CA ALA A 26 -20.75 -53.71 44.31
C ALA A 26 -21.39 -53.58 42.90
N ARG A 27 -21.12 -54.60 42.11
CA ARG A 27 -21.52 -54.89 40.72
C ARG A 27 -23.04 -54.95 40.52
N ASP A 28 -23.49 -54.62 39.31
CA ASP A 28 -24.36 -55.54 38.57
C ASP A 28 -24.19 -55.45 37.05
N ARG A 29 -24.30 -56.60 36.37
CA ARG A 29 -24.21 -56.81 34.92
C ARG A 29 -25.60 -56.65 34.31
N ARG A 30 -25.71 -56.07 33.10
CA ARG A 30 -26.42 -56.68 31.95
C ARG A 30 -26.35 -55.81 30.68
N HIS A 31 -26.32 -56.55 29.57
CA HIS A 31 -26.19 -56.16 28.17
C HIS A 31 -27.18 -55.10 27.68
N ARG A 32 -26.67 -54.12 26.91
CA ARG A 32 -27.35 -53.56 25.72
C ARG A 32 -26.30 -53.14 24.68
N LEU A 33 -26.39 -53.72 23.49
CA LEU A 33 -25.70 -53.26 22.27
C LEU A 33 -26.23 -51.88 21.85
N PRO A 34 -25.38 -51.03 21.24
CA PRO A 34 -25.85 -50.13 20.21
C PRO A 34 -25.19 -50.41 18.87
N ALA A 35 -25.99 -50.19 17.84
CA ALA A 35 -25.76 -50.45 16.44
C ALA A 35 -24.50 -49.76 15.89
N ALA A 36 -23.83 -50.44 14.96
CA ALA A 36 -22.78 -49.87 14.13
C ALA A 36 -23.39 -48.81 13.19
N THR A 37 -23.30 -47.55 13.59
CA THR A 37 -23.56 -46.42 12.70
C THR A 37 -22.39 -46.29 11.73
N ARG A 38 -22.69 -46.52 10.46
CA ARG A 38 -21.80 -46.39 9.29
C ARG A 38 -21.12 -45.02 9.33
N ALA A 39 -19.81 -44.99 9.55
CA ALA A 39 -19.01 -43.78 9.49
C ALA A 39 -19.11 -43.17 8.09
N SER A 40 -19.72 -41.99 8.00
CA SER A 40 -19.58 -41.09 6.86
C SER A 40 -18.11 -40.69 6.78
N SER A 41 -17.42 -41.16 5.75
CA SER A 41 -16.11 -40.66 5.35
C SER A 41 -16.26 -39.21 4.94
N SER A 42 -16.09 -38.29 5.90
CA SER A 42 -15.74 -36.92 5.61
C SER A 42 -14.36 -36.96 4.94
N SER A 43 -14.34 -36.78 3.63
CA SER A 43 -13.14 -36.44 2.89
C SER A 43 -12.54 -35.20 3.53
N SER A 44 -11.50 -35.37 4.35
CA SER A 44 -10.57 -34.29 4.66
C SER A 44 -9.93 -33.90 3.34
N SER A 45 -10.51 -32.89 2.68
CA SER A 45 -9.83 -32.11 1.65
C SER A 45 -8.63 -31.49 2.36
N SER A 46 -7.51 -32.19 2.21
CA SER A 46 -6.17 -31.67 2.44
C SER A 46 -6.13 -30.24 1.93
N SER A 47 -5.80 -29.31 2.82
CA SER A 47 -5.41 -27.95 2.52
C SER A 47 -4.30 -27.98 1.46
N SER A 48 -4.71 -27.94 0.20
CA SER A 48 -3.85 -27.86 -0.95
C SER A 48 -3.31 -26.45 -1.01
N SER A 49 -2.10 -26.25 -0.49
CA SER A 49 -1.05 -25.51 -1.19
C SER A 49 -1.49 -24.22 -1.93
N ASP A 50 -2.19 -23.32 -1.24
CA ASP A 50 -2.44 -21.95 -1.71
C ASP A 50 -1.18 -21.09 -1.51
N GLU A 51 -0.03 -21.56 -1.98
CA GLU A 51 1.03 -20.65 -2.40
C GLU A 51 0.57 -20.04 -3.73
N GLU A 52 -0.23 -18.99 -3.60
CA GLU A 52 -0.71 -18.10 -4.66
C GLU A 52 0.34 -17.98 -5.76
N GLU A 53 0.05 -18.62 -6.89
CA GLU A 53 0.90 -18.80 -8.06
C GLU A 53 1.73 -17.53 -8.32
N ILE A 54 3.05 -17.64 -8.16
CA ILE A 54 3.99 -16.55 -8.38
C ILE A 54 3.71 -15.99 -9.78
N ASN A 55 3.16 -14.78 -9.87
CA ASN A 55 2.96 -14.08 -11.13
C ASN A 55 4.33 -13.61 -11.67
N VAL A 56 5.11 -14.57 -12.17
CA VAL A 56 6.45 -14.38 -12.75
C VAL A 56 6.44 -13.32 -13.85
N PRO A 57 5.44 -13.27 -14.76
CA PRO A 57 5.35 -12.22 -15.78
C PRO A 57 5.27 -10.80 -15.18
N GLY A 58 4.46 -10.59 -14.14
CA GLY A 58 4.32 -9.28 -13.49
C GLY A 58 5.63 -8.82 -12.85
N ARG A 59 6.32 -9.71 -12.12
CA ARG A 59 7.62 -9.39 -11.51
C ARG A 59 8.71 -9.09 -12.53
N ALA A 60 8.73 -9.84 -13.65
CA ALA A 60 9.65 -9.58 -14.74
C ALA A 60 9.39 -8.21 -15.38
N ALA A 61 8.13 -7.84 -15.61
CA ALA A 61 7.77 -6.52 -16.13
C ALA A 61 8.21 -5.38 -15.19
N LEU A 62 8.00 -5.54 -13.87
CA LEU A 62 8.47 -4.56 -12.88
C LEU A 62 10.01 -4.45 -12.86
N ALA A 63 10.72 -5.58 -12.93
CA ALA A 63 12.18 -5.59 -12.98
C ALA A 63 12.72 -4.94 -14.26
N LEU A 64 12.09 -5.20 -15.41
CA LEU A 64 12.40 -4.55 -16.67
C LEU A 64 12.14 -3.04 -16.60
N GLY A 65 11.02 -2.62 -16.00
CA GLY A 65 10.73 -1.21 -15.77
C GLY A 65 11.79 -0.52 -14.90
N TRP A 66 12.26 -1.20 -13.84
CA TRP A 66 13.29 -0.65 -12.95
C TRP A 66 14.65 -0.53 -13.66
N LEU A 67 15.04 -1.56 -14.41
CA LEU A 67 16.28 -1.53 -15.20
C LEU A 67 16.21 -0.50 -16.33
N ALA A 68 15.07 -0.38 -17.01
CA ALA A 68 14.86 0.61 -18.05
C ALA A 68 14.97 2.04 -17.51
N LEU A 69 14.38 2.31 -16.34
CA LEU A 69 14.52 3.62 -15.68
C LEU A 69 15.97 3.92 -15.30
N GLY A 70 16.71 2.93 -14.78
CA GLY A 70 18.15 3.05 -14.54
C GLY A 70 18.95 3.32 -15.83
N GLY A 71 18.57 2.66 -16.93
CA GLY A 71 19.11 2.91 -18.26
C GLY A 71 18.86 4.35 -18.72
N VAL A 72 17.64 4.86 -18.57
CA VAL A 72 17.29 6.27 -18.86
C VAL A 72 18.18 7.21 -18.04
N ALA A 73 18.24 7.01 -16.72
CA ALA A 73 19.01 7.88 -15.83
C ALA A 73 20.52 7.92 -16.14
N THR A 74 21.07 6.85 -16.71
CA THR A 74 22.52 6.73 -16.98
C THR A 74 22.91 7.03 -18.43
N THR A 75 21.97 6.92 -19.38
CA THR A 75 22.30 7.00 -20.83
C THR A 75 21.46 8.00 -21.62
N VAL A 76 20.24 8.31 -21.17
CA VAL A 76 19.31 9.21 -21.88
C VAL A 76 19.25 10.58 -21.23
N ALA A 77 19.21 10.61 -19.90
CA ALA A 77 19.12 11.85 -19.13
C ALA A 77 20.37 12.72 -19.37
N PRO A 78 20.21 14.05 -19.56
CA PRO A 78 21.34 14.95 -19.73
C PRO A 78 22.27 14.92 -18.51
N SER A 79 23.57 14.91 -18.74
CA SER A 79 24.59 14.85 -17.67
C SER A 79 25.06 16.24 -17.25
N GLY A 80 25.57 16.38 -16.03
CA GLY A 80 26.13 17.66 -15.54
C GLY A 80 25.09 18.71 -15.15
N THR A 81 23.83 18.30 -14.98
CA THR A 81 22.68 19.18 -14.71
C THR A 81 22.48 19.52 -13.24
N ALA A 82 23.32 19.02 -12.32
CA ALA A 82 23.07 19.06 -10.87
C ALA A 82 22.77 20.47 -10.31
N ALA A 83 23.48 21.50 -10.80
CA ALA A 83 23.24 22.88 -10.37
C ALA A 83 21.87 23.38 -10.87
N PHE A 84 21.55 23.15 -12.15
CA PHE A 84 20.27 23.49 -12.74
C PHE A 84 19.12 22.74 -12.05
N ASP A 85 19.27 21.44 -11.79
CA ASP A 85 18.27 20.63 -11.11
C ASP A 85 18.00 21.11 -9.67
N ALA A 86 19.02 21.58 -8.95
CA ALA A 86 18.86 22.15 -7.61
C ALA A 86 18.04 23.46 -7.65
N GLU A 87 18.30 24.33 -8.63
CA GLU A 87 17.52 25.55 -8.85
C GLU A 87 16.09 25.22 -9.28
N LEU A 88 15.92 24.24 -10.16
CA LEU A 88 14.62 23.74 -10.61
C LEU A 88 13.78 23.22 -9.44
N VAL A 89 14.34 22.37 -8.57
CA VAL A 89 13.67 21.89 -7.35
C VAL A 89 13.30 23.04 -6.44
N THR A 90 14.22 24.00 -6.26
CA THR A 90 13.96 25.19 -5.44
C THR A 90 12.74 25.94 -5.98
N SER A 91 12.71 26.23 -7.28
CA SER A 91 11.57 26.89 -7.95
C SER A 91 10.27 26.11 -7.77
N LEU A 92 10.30 24.79 -7.98
CA LEU A 92 9.14 23.91 -7.83
C LEU A 92 8.56 23.91 -6.42
N VAL A 93 9.40 24.06 -5.39
CA VAL A 93 8.98 24.04 -3.98
C VAL A 93 8.58 25.43 -3.48
N THR A 94 9.30 26.48 -3.85
CA THR A 94 9.06 27.84 -3.35
C THR A 94 7.98 28.58 -4.13
N SER A 95 7.73 28.20 -5.37
CA SER A 95 6.75 28.86 -6.25
C SER A 95 6.04 27.85 -7.15
N PRO A 96 5.37 26.83 -6.55
CA PRO A 96 4.65 25.82 -7.32
C PRO A 96 3.52 26.47 -8.13
N PHE A 97 3.31 26.00 -9.34
CA PHE A 97 2.24 26.46 -10.25
C PHE A 97 2.39 27.92 -10.69
N SER A 98 3.61 28.46 -10.65
CA SER A 98 3.92 29.80 -11.16
C SER A 98 4.17 29.83 -12.66
N GLY A 99 4.44 28.67 -13.27
CA GLY A 99 4.87 28.54 -14.66
C GLY A 99 6.33 28.93 -14.90
N ALA A 100 7.07 29.30 -13.86
CA ALA A 100 8.46 29.77 -13.97
C ALA A 100 9.43 28.67 -14.44
N ALA A 101 9.15 27.41 -14.10
CA ALA A 101 9.96 26.29 -14.60
C ALA A 101 9.45 25.85 -15.98
N ASN A 102 8.24 25.29 -15.97
CA ASN A 102 7.43 24.96 -17.15
C ASN A 102 6.11 24.38 -16.60
N PRO A 103 4.93 24.92 -16.95
CA PRO A 103 3.67 24.46 -16.38
C PRO A 103 3.39 22.95 -16.49
N ILE A 104 3.79 22.32 -17.61
CA ILE A 104 3.62 20.87 -17.80
C ILE A 104 4.52 20.11 -16.83
N PHE A 105 5.78 20.52 -16.69
CA PHE A 105 6.69 19.88 -15.74
C PHE A 105 6.28 20.12 -14.29
N GLU A 106 5.77 21.29 -13.95
CA GLU A 106 5.23 21.59 -12.61
C GLU A 106 4.09 20.63 -12.23
N ALA A 107 3.17 20.38 -13.15
CA ALA A 107 2.10 19.41 -12.95
C ALA A 107 2.62 17.97 -12.82
N LEU A 108 3.60 17.59 -13.66
CA LEU A 108 4.22 16.27 -13.65
C LEU A 108 4.97 16.02 -12.34
N PHE A 109 5.80 16.96 -11.90
CA PHE A 109 6.57 16.87 -10.66
C PHE A 109 5.65 16.74 -9.44
N ASN A 110 4.59 17.56 -9.36
CA ASN A 110 3.63 17.46 -8.26
C ASN A 110 2.79 16.16 -8.31
N SER A 111 2.63 15.55 -9.49
CA SER A 111 2.01 14.22 -9.60
C SER A 111 2.81 13.13 -8.89
N LEU A 112 4.13 13.29 -8.75
CA LEU A 112 4.99 12.39 -7.97
C LEU A 112 4.77 12.50 -6.45
N GLY A 113 4.00 13.49 -5.97
CA GLY A 113 3.46 13.47 -4.60
C GLY A 113 2.16 12.68 -4.50
N VAL A 114 1.34 12.69 -5.55
CA VAL A 114 0.04 12.01 -5.58
C VAL A 114 0.20 10.49 -5.70
N VAL A 115 1.02 10.06 -6.65
CA VAL A 115 1.22 8.65 -7.00
C VAL A 115 1.69 7.79 -5.81
N PRO A 116 2.75 8.13 -5.06
CA PRO A 116 3.18 7.34 -3.91
C PRO A 116 2.16 7.37 -2.76
N ALA A 117 1.41 8.46 -2.60
CA ALA A 117 0.30 8.52 -1.65
C ALA A 117 -0.85 7.56 -2.04
N VAL A 118 -1.13 7.41 -3.34
CA VAL A 118 -2.05 6.39 -3.85
C VAL A 118 -1.51 4.99 -3.59
N TYR A 119 -0.23 4.72 -3.89
CA TYR A 119 0.41 3.44 -3.57
C TYR A 119 0.34 3.11 -2.08
N ALA A 120 0.51 4.10 -1.20
CA ALA A 120 0.32 3.92 0.24
C ALA A 120 -1.10 3.39 0.54
N ALA A 121 -2.14 3.98 -0.05
CA ALA A 121 -3.52 3.57 0.17
C ALA A 121 -3.90 2.22 -0.46
N LEU A 122 -3.18 1.79 -1.50
CA LEU A 122 -3.38 0.47 -2.12
C LEU A 122 -2.62 -0.64 -1.38
N LEU A 123 -1.41 -0.36 -0.90
CA LEU A 123 -0.49 -1.38 -0.39
C LEU A 123 -0.58 -1.56 1.13
N LEU A 124 -0.81 -0.47 1.89
CA LEU A 124 -0.80 -0.53 3.36
C LEU A 124 -1.89 -1.42 3.99
N PRO A 125 -3.09 -1.61 3.39
CA PRO A 125 -4.06 -2.56 3.91
C PRO A 125 -3.51 -3.98 4.06
N GLY A 126 -2.60 -4.42 3.19
CA GLY A 126 -1.93 -5.73 3.30
C GLY A 126 -0.46 -5.68 3.63
N ALA A 127 -0.02 -4.63 4.32
CA ALA A 127 1.37 -4.51 4.75
C ALA A 127 1.75 -5.49 5.87
N ARG A 128 0.74 -6.02 6.59
CA ARG A 128 0.97 -6.93 7.71
C ARG A 128 1.67 -8.21 7.22
N ASP A 129 2.66 -8.66 7.99
CA ASP A 129 3.37 -9.92 7.78
C ASP A 129 4.01 -10.04 6.38
N GLN A 130 4.50 -8.93 5.82
CA GLN A 130 5.36 -8.95 4.63
C GLN A 130 6.71 -9.62 4.96
N PRO A 131 7.16 -10.62 4.18
CA PRO A 131 8.20 -11.56 4.61
C PRO A 131 9.63 -10.99 4.65
N ARG A 132 9.88 -9.81 4.07
CA ARG A 132 11.24 -9.27 3.89
C ARG A 132 11.35 -7.80 4.28
N VAL A 133 10.68 -6.95 3.53
CA VAL A 133 10.78 -5.49 3.69
C VAL A 133 9.40 -4.99 4.14
N PRO A 134 9.30 -4.27 5.27
CA PRO A 134 8.07 -3.59 5.63
C PRO A 134 7.62 -2.66 4.51
N THR A 135 6.33 -2.55 4.27
CA THR A 135 5.78 -1.75 3.15
C THR A 135 6.07 -0.25 3.28
N LEU A 136 6.11 0.26 4.51
CA LEU A 136 6.15 1.71 4.74
C LEU A 136 7.45 2.38 4.27
N PRO A 137 8.67 1.90 4.61
CA PRO A 137 9.91 2.52 4.16
C PRO A 137 10.03 2.73 2.63
N PRO A 138 9.80 1.73 1.75
CA PRO A 138 9.90 1.95 0.31
C PRO A 138 8.81 2.89 -0.22
N VAL A 139 7.60 2.86 0.36
CA VAL A 139 6.53 3.80 0.01
C VAL A 139 6.90 5.23 0.39
N VAL A 140 7.43 5.46 1.59
CA VAL A 140 7.88 6.80 2.02
C VAL A 140 9.06 7.28 1.17
N ALA A 141 10.05 6.42 0.92
CA ALA A 141 11.20 6.75 0.09
C ALA A 141 10.80 7.08 -1.36
N SER A 142 9.70 6.51 -1.87
CA SER A 142 9.21 6.78 -3.23
C SER A 142 8.69 8.20 -3.45
N PHE A 143 8.43 8.99 -2.41
CA PHE A 143 8.16 10.42 -2.56
C PHE A 143 9.36 11.21 -3.06
N ALA A 144 10.59 10.72 -2.82
CA ALA A 144 11.82 11.36 -3.27
C ALA A 144 12.48 10.61 -4.43
N LEU A 145 12.43 9.28 -4.41
CA LEU A 145 13.16 8.41 -5.35
C LEU A 145 12.24 7.72 -6.37
N GLY A 146 10.93 7.92 -6.29
CA GLY A 146 9.97 7.31 -7.22
C GLY A 146 10.04 5.79 -7.24
N PHE A 147 9.99 5.23 -8.45
CA PHE A 147 10.09 3.81 -8.72
C PHE A 147 11.46 3.22 -8.36
N PHE A 148 12.53 4.01 -8.26
CA PHE A 148 13.81 3.46 -7.78
C PHE A 148 13.70 2.90 -6.37
N ALA A 149 12.92 3.54 -5.50
CA ALA A 149 12.63 3.04 -4.16
C ALA A 149 11.49 2.01 -4.14
N LEU A 150 10.40 2.27 -4.87
CA LEU A 150 9.20 1.42 -4.81
C LEU A 150 9.33 0.10 -5.60
N GLY A 151 10.02 0.14 -6.74
CA GLY A 151 10.17 -0.99 -7.67
C GLY A 151 10.74 -2.25 -7.01
N PRO A 152 11.90 -2.19 -6.32
CA PRO A 152 12.48 -3.37 -5.65
C PRO A 152 11.53 -3.98 -4.62
N TYR A 153 10.75 -3.14 -3.93
CA TYR A 153 9.72 -3.61 -3.01
C TYR A 153 8.58 -4.32 -3.76
N LEU A 154 8.03 -3.71 -4.83
CA LEU A 154 6.96 -4.32 -5.62
C LEU A 154 7.38 -5.66 -6.25
N ILE A 155 8.64 -5.79 -6.67
CA ILE A 155 9.21 -7.02 -7.25
C ILE A 155 9.29 -8.14 -6.20
N THR A 156 9.64 -7.81 -4.96
CA THR A 156 10.01 -8.81 -3.94
C THR A 156 8.92 -9.10 -2.91
N ARG A 157 7.95 -8.19 -2.73
CA ARG A 157 6.83 -8.36 -1.80
C ARG A 157 5.94 -9.55 -2.17
N ALA A 158 5.25 -10.10 -1.18
CA ALA A 158 4.16 -11.04 -1.44
C ALA A 158 2.89 -10.23 -1.73
N PRO A 159 2.21 -10.43 -2.89
CA PRO A 159 0.84 -9.97 -3.05
C PRO A 159 -0.03 -10.52 -1.92
N ARG A 160 -0.93 -9.71 -1.38
CA ARG A 160 -1.89 -10.15 -0.37
C ARG A 160 -3.29 -9.84 -0.89
N THR A 161 -4.06 -10.86 -1.23
CA THR A 161 -5.42 -10.68 -1.76
C THR A 161 -6.50 -10.94 -0.71
N SER A 162 -6.13 -11.57 0.42
CA SER A 162 -7.00 -11.75 1.57
C SER A 162 -7.48 -10.39 2.12
N ALA A 163 -8.79 -10.28 2.33
CA ALA A 163 -9.43 -9.11 2.92
C ALA A 163 -9.05 -8.98 4.41
N PRO A 164 -8.26 -7.95 4.82
CA PRO A 164 -8.08 -7.66 6.24
C PRO A 164 -9.36 -7.01 6.78
N ARG A 165 -9.66 -7.23 8.06
CA ARG A 165 -10.68 -6.40 8.73
C ARG A 165 -10.14 -5.00 8.96
N ARG A 166 -11.01 -4.00 8.88
CA ARG A 166 -10.65 -2.60 9.12
C ARG A 166 -10.09 -2.40 10.53
N SER A 167 -10.59 -3.15 11.50
CA SER A 167 -10.10 -3.16 12.88
C SER A 167 -8.65 -3.67 13.05
N GLU A 168 -8.14 -4.47 12.10
CA GLU A 168 -6.79 -5.06 12.13
C GLU A 168 -5.72 -4.11 11.55
N LEU A 169 -6.15 -3.02 10.90
CA LEU A 169 -5.27 -2.04 10.28
C LEU A 169 -4.63 -1.11 11.31
N GLY A 170 -3.37 -0.73 11.04
CA GLY A 170 -2.70 0.35 11.79
C GLY A 170 -3.46 1.68 11.69
N TRP A 171 -3.30 2.54 12.70
CA TRP A 171 -4.05 3.79 12.82
C TRP A 171 -4.00 4.65 11.54
N ALA A 172 -2.81 4.85 10.96
CA ALA A 172 -2.65 5.67 9.76
C ALA A 172 -3.39 5.07 8.55
N THR A 173 -3.25 3.76 8.31
CA THR A 173 -3.96 3.05 7.23
C THR A 173 -5.46 3.18 7.40
N ARG A 174 -5.98 2.91 8.60
CA ARG A 174 -7.41 2.91 8.89
C ARG A 174 -8.06 4.31 8.81
N THR A 175 -7.32 5.33 9.23
CA THR A 175 -7.87 6.68 9.49
C THR A 175 -7.54 7.67 8.37
N VAL A 176 -6.40 7.51 7.71
CA VAL A 176 -5.96 8.40 6.62
C VAL A 176 -6.20 7.70 5.29
N PHE A 177 -5.49 6.60 5.04
CA PHE A 177 -5.41 6.00 3.70
C PHE A 177 -6.69 5.26 3.26
N GLU A 178 -7.49 4.74 4.20
CA GLU A 178 -8.84 4.19 3.94
C GLU A 178 -9.96 5.25 3.97
N SER A 179 -9.63 6.53 4.20
CA SER A 179 -10.65 7.58 4.36
C SER A 179 -11.10 8.18 3.02
N LYS A 180 -12.39 8.50 2.91
CA LYS A 180 -12.94 9.21 1.74
C LYS A 180 -12.43 10.65 1.60
N PRO A 181 -12.19 11.43 2.68
CA PRO A 181 -11.56 12.74 2.56
C PRO A 181 -10.17 12.69 1.93
N PHE A 182 -9.32 11.73 2.32
CA PHE A 182 -8.02 11.52 1.68
C PHE A 182 -8.17 11.23 0.18
N ALA A 183 -9.03 10.27 -0.18
CA ALA A 183 -9.26 9.92 -1.58
C ALA A 183 -9.84 11.10 -2.40
N LEU A 184 -10.75 11.87 -1.81
CA LEU A 184 -11.33 13.06 -2.43
C LEU A 184 -10.26 14.13 -2.66
N PHE A 185 -9.43 14.41 -1.66
CA PHE A 185 -8.31 15.36 -1.79
C PHE A 185 -7.36 14.93 -2.91
N GLN A 186 -6.93 13.66 -2.95
CA GLN A 186 -6.06 13.16 -4.02
C GLN A 186 -6.72 13.25 -5.40
N THR A 187 -8.03 13.01 -5.49
CA THR A 187 -8.78 13.13 -6.75
C THR A 187 -8.87 14.58 -7.21
N LEU A 188 -9.21 15.51 -6.32
CA LEU A 188 -9.29 16.94 -6.63
C LEU A 188 -7.94 17.50 -7.02
N PHE A 189 -6.88 17.14 -6.29
CA PHE A 189 -5.54 17.60 -6.59
C PHE A 189 -5.03 17.01 -7.92
N ALA A 190 -5.22 15.72 -8.19
CA ALA A 190 -4.90 15.14 -9.49
C ALA A 190 -5.68 15.82 -10.64
N THR A 191 -6.96 16.13 -10.43
CA THR A 191 -7.79 16.85 -11.40
C THR A 191 -7.25 18.26 -11.65
N PHE A 192 -6.86 18.97 -10.58
CA PHE A 192 -6.23 20.28 -10.68
C PHE A 192 -4.92 20.22 -11.48
N LEU A 193 -4.04 19.24 -11.22
CA LEU A 193 -2.77 19.10 -11.96
C LEU A 193 -3.00 18.90 -13.46
N ILE A 194 -3.98 18.05 -13.82
CA ILE A 194 -4.35 17.82 -15.22
C ILE A 194 -4.93 19.10 -15.84
N ALA A 195 -5.83 19.78 -15.14
CA ALA A 195 -6.43 21.03 -15.62
C ALA A 195 -5.39 22.14 -15.78
N TYR A 196 -4.45 22.26 -14.84
CA TYR A 196 -3.36 23.23 -14.86
C TYR A 196 -2.42 22.98 -16.03
N ALA A 197 -1.98 21.74 -16.26
CA ALA A 197 -1.18 21.41 -17.44
C ALA A 197 -1.95 21.72 -18.72
N ALA A 198 -3.21 21.26 -18.82
CA ALA A 198 -4.05 21.44 -20.00
C ALA A 198 -4.32 22.92 -20.34
N SER A 199 -4.49 23.78 -19.33
CA SER A 199 -4.74 25.21 -19.55
C SER A 199 -3.51 25.99 -20.02
N HIS A 200 -2.33 25.39 -19.96
CA HIS A 200 -1.07 25.98 -20.39
C HIS A 200 -0.46 25.23 -21.59
N VAL A 201 -1.24 24.41 -22.30
CA VAL A 201 -0.76 23.75 -23.51
C VAL A 201 -0.77 24.74 -24.67
N ASP A 202 0.41 25.21 -25.03
CA ASP A 202 0.71 25.97 -26.23
C ASP A 202 2.07 25.52 -26.82
N ALA A 203 2.43 26.05 -27.99
CA ALA A 203 3.64 25.62 -28.69
C ALA A 203 4.93 25.94 -27.91
N GLU A 204 5.01 27.09 -27.26
CA GLU A 204 6.16 27.53 -26.48
C GLU A 204 6.31 26.67 -25.22
N THR A 205 5.20 26.41 -24.50
CA THR A 205 5.21 25.55 -23.33
C THR A 205 5.63 24.12 -23.66
N LEU A 206 5.17 23.58 -24.80
CA LEU A 206 5.56 22.24 -25.26
C LEU A 206 7.03 22.17 -25.66
N GLU A 207 7.52 23.16 -26.39
CA GLU A 207 8.94 23.25 -26.77
C GLU A 207 9.83 23.40 -25.54
N GLY A 208 9.46 24.28 -24.60
CA GLY A 208 10.15 24.46 -23.33
C GLY A 208 10.21 23.18 -22.51
N PHE A 209 9.10 22.43 -22.41
CA PHE A 209 9.09 21.13 -21.73
C PHE A 209 10.04 20.13 -22.43
N ALA A 210 10.02 20.10 -23.76
CA ALA A 210 10.84 19.19 -24.55
C ALA A 210 12.34 19.49 -24.40
N THR A 211 12.73 20.77 -24.37
CA THR A 211 14.10 21.22 -24.11
C THR A 211 14.52 20.91 -22.67
N LEU A 212 13.63 21.16 -21.70
CA LEU A 212 13.86 20.84 -20.30
C LEU A 212 14.15 19.33 -20.11
N TRP A 213 13.33 18.48 -20.75
CA TRP A 213 13.43 17.03 -20.67
C TRP A 213 14.65 16.45 -21.41
N ARG A 214 15.00 16.97 -22.59
CA ARG A 214 16.10 16.41 -23.42
C ARG A 214 17.47 16.96 -23.06
N GLU A 215 17.57 18.23 -22.71
CA GLU A 215 18.84 18.97 -22.79
C GLU A 215 19.27 19.56 -21.45
N GLN A 216 18.32 20.02 -20.61
CA GLN A 216 18.65 20.87 -19.46
C GLN A 216 18.62 20.14 -18.11
N SER A 217 17.75 19.14 -17.94
CA SER A 217 17.46 18.58 -16.62
C SER A 217 17.37 17.06 -16.61
N ALA A 218 18.30 16.42 -15.88
CA ALA A 218 18.20 15.00 -15.59
C ALA A 218 16.97 14.71 -14.72
N LEU A 219 16.67 15.60 -13.77
CA LEU A 219 15.49 15.48 -12.93
C LEU A 219 14.21 15.44 -13.78
N ALA A 220 14.05 16.34 -14.73
CA ALA A 220 12.86 16.38 -15.57
C ALA A 220 12.75 15.15 -16.47
N CYS A 221 13.87 14.72 -17.06
CA CYS A 221 13.94 13.51 -17.86
C CYS A 221 13.48 12.27 -17.07
N VAL A 222 14.19 12.00 -15.97
CA VAL A 222 14.01 10.80 -15.15
C VAL A 222 12.65 10.80 -14.47
N SER A 223 12.20 11.94 -13.91
CA SER A 223 10.89 12.05 -13.25
C SER A 223 9.73 11.77 -14.20
N SER A 224 9.85 12.16 -15.47
CA SER A 224 8.82 11.89 -16.48
C SER A 224 8.73 10.41 -16.82
N CYS A 225 9.88 9.76 -17.00
CA CYS A 225 9.93 8.31 -17.20
C CYS A 225 9.49 7.55 -15.95
N ASP A 226 9.85 8.02 -14.76
CA ASP A 226 9.46 7.44 -13.49
C ASP A 226 7.94 7.46 -13.31
N LEU A 227 7.29 8.60 -13.59
CA LEU A 227 5.83 8.72 -13.55
C LEU A 227 5.15 7.73 -14.49
N LEU A 228 5.69 7.54 -15.70
CA LEU A 228 5.19 6.55 -16.65
C LEU A 228 5.30 5.13 -16.08
N VAL A 229 6.48 4.75 -15.58
CA VAL A 229 6.72 3.41 -15.02
C VAL A 229 5.85 3.17 -13.79
N LEU A 230 5.74 4.13 -12.87
CA LEU A 230 4.84 4.06 -11.72
C LEU A 230 3.37 3.91 -12.14
N SER A 231 2.95 4.58 -13.22
CA SER A 231 1.59 4.47 -13.73
C SER A 231 1.30 3.10 -14.32
N LEU A 232 2.25 2.53 -15.06
CA LEU A 232 2.14 1.17 -15.60
C LEU A 232 2.14 0.10 -14.49
N ALA A 233 3.01 0.26 -13.49
CA ALA A 233 3.11 -0.64 -12.34
C ALA A 233 1.86 -0.61 -11.42
N MET A 234 1.01 0.43 -11.55
CA MET A 234 -0.15 0.65 -10.70
C MET A 234 -1.18 -0.48 -10.82
N TYR A 235 -1.26 -1.11 -11.99
CA TYR A 235 -2.25 -2.15 -12.27
C TYR A 235 -2.24 -3.28 -11.24
N ASP A 236 -1.06 -3.77 -10.84
CA ASP A 236 -0.95 -4.88 -9.91
C ASP A 236 -1.40 -4.48 -8.49
N ALA A 237 -0.98 -3.30 -8.01
CA ALA A 237 -1.37 -2.79 -6.70
C ALA A 237 -2.88 -2.49 -6.63
N LEU A 238 -3.44 -1.90 -7.69
CA LEU A 238 -4.87 -1.60 -7.79
C LEU A 238 -5.69 -2.88 -7.87
N SER A 239 -5.28 -3.83 -8.72
CA SER A 239 -5.95 -5.13 -8.86
C SER A 239 -5.96 -5.90 -7.53
N GLU A 240 -4.87 -5.84 -6.78
CA GLU A 240 -4.78 -6.44 -5.46
C GLU A 240 -5.75 -5.80 -4.46
N ASP A 241 -5.86 -4.47 -4.41
CA ASP A 241 -6.84 -3.78 -3.57
C ASP A 241 -8.29 -4.10 -3.98
N MET A 242 -8.58 -4.24 -5.27
CA MET A 242 -9.91 -4.69 -5.73
C MET A 242 -10.23 -6.12 -5.28
N LYS A 243 -9.24 -7.02 -5.29
CA LYS A 243 -9.40 -8.42 -4.84
C LYS A 243 -9.68 -8.49 -3.34
N ARG A 244 -8.97 -7.70 -2.52
CA ARG A 244 -9.26 -7.59 -1.07
C ARG A 244 -10.69 -7.14 -0.78
N ARG A 245 -11.31 -6.42 -1.70
CA ARG A 245 -12.68 -5.90 -1.56
C ARG A 245 -13.72 -6.74 -2.28
N GLY A 246 -13.33 -7.88 -2.87
CA GLY A 246 -14.25 -8.80 -3.55
C GLY A 246 -14.88 -8.24 -4.83
N VAL A 247 -14.32 -7.18 -5.43
CA VAL A 247 -14.90 -6.50 -6.61
C VAL A 247 -13.95 -6.45 -7.81
N PHE A 248 -12.94 -7.32 -7.83
CA PHE A 248 -11.97 -7.37 -8.93
C PHE A 248 -12.63 -7.71 -10.26
N GLU A 249 -12.44 -6.82 -11.21
CA GLU A 249 -12.79 -7.03 -12.61
C GLU A 249 -11.67 -6.44 -13.47
N ARG A 250 -11.09 -7.25 -14.35
CA ARG A 250 -9.93 -6.86 -15.16
C ARG A 250 -10.19 -5.60 -15.99
N GLY A 251 -11.38 -5.49 -16.60
CA GLY A 251 -11.78 -4.33 -17.39
C GLY A 251 -11.82 -3.04 -16.57
N LYS A 252 -12.42 -3.09 -15.38
CA LYS A 252 -12.46 -1.94 -14.45
C LYS A 252 -11.06 -1.55 -13.97
N ALA A 253 -10.23 -2.52 -13.60
CA ALA A 253 -8.85 -2.25 -13.16
C ALA A 253 -8.04 -1.54 -14.27
N LEU A 254 -8.14 -2.02 -15.51
CA LEU A 254 -7.53 -1.38 -16.68
C LEU A 254 -8.10 0.01 -16.92
N GLY A 255 -9.42 0.19 -16.82
CA GLY A 255 -10.08 1.48 -16.99
C GLY A 255 -9.58 2.54 -16.01
N PHE A 256 -9.41 2.18 -14.73
CA PHE A 256 -8.80 3.08 -13.74
C PHE A 256 -7.31 3.32 -14.01
N CYS A 257 -6.55 2.34 -14.51
CA CYS A 257 -5.12 2.56 -14.81
C CYS A 257 -4.88 3.33 -16.12
N ALA A 258 -5.86 3.36 -17.04
CA ALA A 258 -5.75 4.04 -18.33
C ALA A 258 -5.65 5.57 -18.24
N LEU A 259 -6.05 6.15 -17.11
CA LEU A 259 -5.87 7.56 -16.79
C LEU A 259 -4.80 7.68 -15.68
N PRO A 260 -3.51 7.85 -16.03
CA PRO A 260 -2.43 8.01 -15.06
C PRO A 260 -2.78 9.05 -13.99
N VAL A 261 -2.36 8.78 -12.74
CA VAL A 261 -2.61 9.62 -11.56
C VAL A 261 -4.10 9.69 -11.16
N LEU A 262 -4.96 10.22 -12.02
CA LEU A 262 -6.38 10.48 -11.71
C LEU A 262 -7.20 9.21 -11.55
N GLY A 263 -7.07 8.24 -12.45
CA GLY A 263 -7.88 7.03 -12.42
C GLY A 263 -7.65 6.19 -11.15
N PRO A 264 -6.41 5.97 -10.69
CA PRO A 264 -6.16 5.36 -9.38
C PRO A 264 -6.75 6.16 -8.21
N CYS A 265 -6.74 7.50 -8.24
CA CYS A 265 -7.43 8.32 -7.23
C CYS A 265 -8.96 8.11 -7.25
N LEU A 266 -9.56 8.05 -8.44
CA LEU A 266 -10.99 7.76 -8.60
C LEU A 266 -11.35 6.36 -8.08
N TRP A 267 -10.46 5.38 -8.26
CA TRP A 267 -10.62 4.08 -7.61
C TRP A 267 -10.61 4.22 -6.08
N LEU A 268 -9.66 4.92 -5.47
CA LEU A 268 -9.67 5.16 -4.02
C LEU A 268 -10.96 5.83 -3.53
N LEU A 269 -11.50 6.76 -4.32
CA LEU A 269 -12.72 7.49 -3.98
C LEU A 269 -13.96 6.59 -4.07
N THR A 270 -14.00 5.66 -5.03
CA THR A 270 -15.17 4.82 -5.31
C THR A 270 -15.09 3.41 -4.69
N ARG A 271 -13.92 2.97 -4.24
CA ARG A 271 -13.75 1.61 -3.69
C ARG A 271 -14.68 1.36 -2.49
N PRO A 272 -15.28 0.16 -2.38
CA PRO A 272 -16.05 -0.24 -1.21
C PRO A 272 -15.20 -0.18 0.06
N ALA A 273 -15.78 0.09 1.22
CA ALA A 273 -15.03 0.00 2.48
C ALA A 273 -14.64 -1.46 2.76
N LEU A 274 -13.52 -1.66 3.48
CA LEU A 274 -13.21 -2.96 4.08
C LEU A 274 -14.23 -3.27 5.18
N GLU A 275 -14.53 -4.56 5.38
CA GLU A 275 -15.37 -5.05 6.47
C GLU A 275 -14.79 -4.65 7.84
N GLU A 276 -15.65 -4.46 8.84
CA GLU A 276 -15.26 -3.98 10.18
C GLU A 276 -14.45 -5.00 11.01
#